data_AF-A0AAE1DSZ7-F1
#
_entry.id   AF-A0AAE1DSZ7-F1
#
_cell.length_a   1.000
_cell.length_b   1.000
_cell.length_c   1.000
_cell.angle_alpha   90.00
_cell.angle_beta   90.00
_cell.angle_gamma   90.00
#
_symmetry.space_group_name_H-M   'P 1'
#
loop_
_entity.id
_entity.type
_entity.pdbx_description
1 polymer ?
#
loop_
_entity_poly.entity_id
_entity_poly.type
_entity_poly.pdbx_seq_one_letter_code
_entity_poly.pdbx_strand_id
1 'polypeptide(L)'
;MATEAMMWMFLWWSLILLLLHAPVTSSIGCFVCTSINRRNPECEDTFNNTGKFYVEDCWASRRGRSGSFPGTQCIKMIAEDPSINYTVVVRNCVVDDGGTNSETEIGRESHCGWMRVLKYEGRRMRGCILSCDTDACNLGNRPHVAVISTFSATVAISLLVAKVLCQLITG
;
A
#
# COMPACT_ATOMS: atom_id res chain seq x y z
N MET A 1 -25.82 12.08 -41.41
CA MET A 1 -26.30 12.69 -40.16
C MET A 1 -26.36 11.70 -39.00
N ALA A 2 -27.00 10.53 -39.14
CA ALA A 2 -27.04 9.53 -38.06
C ALA A 2 -25.65 8.96 -37.67
N THR A 3 -24.73 8.82 -38.63
CA THR A 3 -23.38 8.27 -38.43
C THR A 3 -22.47 9.18 -37.58
N GLU A 4 -22.58 10.50 -37.73
CA GLU A 4 -21.79 11.45 -36.94
C GLU A 4 -22.28 11.50 -35.49
N ALA A 5 -23.59 11.60 -35.27
CA ALA A 5 -24.17 11.58 -33.93
C ALA A 5 -23.79 10.30 -33.15
N MET A 6 -23.76 9.16 -33.85
CA MET A 6 -23.35 7.88 -33.27
C MET A 6 -21.85 7.86 -32.91
N MET A 7 -20.99 8.44 -33.77
CA MET A 7 -19.56 8.56 -33.50
C MET A 7 -19.26 9.45 -32.28
N TRP A 8 -19.98 10.57 -32.14
CA TRP A 8 -19.88 11.42 -30.95
C TRP A 8 -20.31 10.66 -29.68
N MET A 9 -21.42 9.90 -29.70
CA MET A 9 -21.84 9.12 -28.53
C MET A 9 -20.78 8.11 -28.05
N PHE A 10 -20.07 7.44 -28.97
CA PHE A 10 -18.98 6.51 -28.61
C PHE A 10 -17.76 7.22 -28.03
N LEU A 11 -17.38 8.38 -28.58
CA LEU A 11 -16.29 9.19 -28.06
C LEU A 11 -16.59 9.67 -26.63
N TRP A 12 -17.80 10.17 -26.39
CA TRP A 12 -18.25 10.59 -25.06
C TRP A 12 -18.32 9.41 -24.08
N TRP A 13 -18.78 8.24 -24.51
CA TRP A 13 -18.77 7.02 -23.70
C TRP A 13 -17.35 6.57 -23.34
N SER A 14 -16.42 6.60 -24.29
CA SER A 14 -15.02 6.26 -24.05
C SER A 14 -14.32 7.25 -23.11
N LEU A 15 -14.66 8.53 -23.20
CA LEU A 15 -14.17 9.58 -22.29
C LEU A 15 -14.72 9.39 -20.88
N ILE A 16 -16.00 9.03 -20.72
CA ILE A 16 -16.62 8.72 -19.42
C ILE A 16 -15.94 7.49 -18.80
N LEU A 17 -15.69 6.43 -19.59
CA LEU A 17 -14.97 5.25 -19.13
C LEU A 17 -13.53 5.58 -18.70
N LEU A 18 -12.84 6.48 -19.41
CA LEU A 18 -11.50 6.94 -19.04
C LEU A 18 -11.51 7.72 -17.71
N LEU A 19 -12.51 8.57 -17.48
CA LEU A 19 -12.67 9.34 -16.25
C LEU A 19 -13.04 8.48 -15.04
N LEU A 20 -13.75 7.37 -15.25
CA LEU A 20 -14.06 6.38 -14.21
C LEU A 20 -12.84 5.56 -13.75
N HIS A 21 -11.75 5.55 -14.52
CA HIS A 21 -10.49 4.89 -14.18
C HIS A 21 -9.41 5.87 -13.71
N ALA A 22 -9.79 7.08 -13.28
CA ALA A 22 -8.84 8.02 -12.71
C ALA A 22 -8.03 7.33 -11.58
N PRO A 23 -6.68 7.40 -11.60
CA PRO A 23 -5.87 6.73 -10.60
C PRO A 23 -6.19 7.32 -9.24
N VAL A 24 -6.87 6.53 -8.41
CA VAL A 24 -7.08 6.85 -7.00
C VAL A 24 -5.71 6.75 -6.34
N THR A 25 -5.29 7.80 -5.62
CA THR A 25 -4.12 7.70 -4.76
C THR A 25 -4.46 6.72 -3.64
N SER A 26 -4.03 5.48 -3.78
CA SER A 26 -4.27 4.43 -2.79
C SER A 26 -3.24 4.55 -1.67
N SER A 27 -3.73 4.57 -0.44
CA SER A 27 -2.91 4.40 0.75
C SER A 27 -2.87 2.92 1.09
N ILE A 28 -1.72 2.42 1.53
CA ILE A 28 -1.59 1.03 1.95
C ILE A 28 -2.36 0.78 3.26
N GLY A 29 -2.99 -0.38 3.39
CA GLY A 29 -3.56 -0.87 4.64
C GLY A 29 -2.52 -1.65 5.45
N CYS A 30 -2.31 -1.30 6.72
CA CYS A 30 -1.31 -1.95 7.58
C CYS A 30 -1.91 -2.41 8.90
N PHE A 31 -1.26 -3.40 9.53
CA PHE A 31 -1.48 -3.65 10.95
C PHE A 31 -0.81 -2.56 11.77
N VAL A 32 -1.57 -1.84 12.59
CA VAL A 32 -1.09 -0.76 13.46
C VAL A 32 -1.30 -1.16 14.92
N CYS A 33 -0.20 -1.44 15.62
CA CYS A 33 -0.25 -1.81 17.03
C CYS A 33 1.08 -1.57 17.74
N THR A 34 1.03 -1.49 19.06
CA THR A 34 2.22 -1.44 19.91
C THR A 34 2.07 -2.40 21.08
N SER A 35 3.15 -3.09 21.40
CA SER A 35 3.29 -3.91 22.60
C SER A 35 4.58 -3.52 23.31
N ILE A 36 4.47 -3.25 24.61
CA ILE A 36 5.61 -2.96 25.48
C ILE A 36 5.62 -4.03 26.55
N ASN A 37 6.77 -4.65 26.78
CA ASN A 37 6.97 -5.73 27.74
C ASN A 37 5.93 -6.85 27.59
N ARG A 38 5.65 -7.25 26.35
CA ARG A 38 4.72 -8.33 25.99
C ARG A 38 3.28 -8.14 26.51
N ARG A 39 2.86 -6.89 26.79
CA ARG A 39 1.52 -6.57 27.32
C ARG A 39 0.40 -6.76 26.29
N ASN A 40 0.71 -6.86 25.00
CA ASN A 40 -0.27 -7.11 23.95
C ASN A 40 0.15 -8.32 23.09
N PRO A 41 -0.18 -9.56 23.52
CA PRO A 41 0.22 -10.78 22.82
C PRO A 41 -0.26 -10.87 21.37
N GLU A 42 -1.42 -10.29 21.06
CA GLU A 42 -1.96 -10.27 19.68
C GLU A 42 -1.10 -9.43 18.73
N CYS A 43 -0.44 -8.38 19.23
CA CYS A 43 0.49 -7.55 18.44
C CYS A 43 1.87 -8.23 18.26
N GLU A 44 2.27 -9.05 19.22
CA GLU A 44 3.54 -9.80 19.21
C GLU A 44 3.52 -10.94 18.19
N ASP A 45 2.37 -11.63 18.04
CA ASP A 45 2.21 -12.83 17.22
C ASP A 45 2.43 -12.60 15.71
N THR A 46 3.40 -13.29 15.10
CA THR A 46 3.73 -13.23 13.67
C THR A 46 2.64 -13.76 12.75
N PHE A 47 1.73 -14.60 13.24
CA PHE A 47 0.70 -15.26 12.43
C PHE A 47 -0.72 -14.78 12.76
N ASN A 48 -0.91 -14.04 13.85
CA ASN A 48 -2.21 -13.47 14.19
C ASN A 48 -2.50 -12.24 13.31
N ASN A 49 -3.17 -12.52 12.20
CA ASN A 49 -3.66 -11.52 11.25
C ASN A 49 -5.09 -11.07 11.60
N THR A 50 -5.50 -11.15 12.88
CA THR A 50 -6.84 -10.68 13.27
C THR A 50 -7.02 -9.24 12.80
N GLY A 51 -8.10 -8.99 12.05
CA GLY A 51 -8.39 -7.67 11.48
C GLY A 51 -8.54 -6.55 12.51
N LYS A 52 -8.46 -6.85 13.81
CA LYS A 52 -8.53 -5.92 14.93
C LYS A 52 -7.50 -4.78 14.84
N PHE A 53 -6.29 -5.06 14.38
CA PHE A 53 -5.24 -4.03 14.23
C PHE A 53 -5.09 -3.55 12.79
N TYR A 54 -5.87 -4.09 11.86
CA TYR A 54 -5.79 -3.68 10.46
C TYR A 54 -6.43 -2.31 10.31
N VAL A 55 -5.68 -1.38 9.75
CA VAL A 55 -6.13 -0.03 9.42
C VAL A 55 -6.07 0.10 7.91
N GLU A 56 -7.24 0.21 7.29
CA GLU A 56 -7.40 0.60 5.89
C GLU A 56 -6.95 2.05 5.70
N ASP A 57 -6.41 2.34 4.52
CA ASP A 57 -5.87 3.65 4.17
C ASP A 57 -4.98 4.25 5.27
N CYS A 58 -3.91 3.55 5.65
CA CYS A 58 -3.10 3.94 6.80
C CYS A 58 -2.34 5.24 6.55
N TRP A 59 -2.46 6.21 7.44
CA TRP A 59 -1.80 7.51 7.33
C TRP A 59 -0.61 7.62 8.28
N ALA A 60 0.48 8.24 7.81
CA ALA A 60 1.68 8.44 8.61
C ALA A 60 2.29 9.84 8.41
N SER A 61 3.12 10.25 9.37
CA SER A 61 3.87 11.50 9.28
C SER A 61 5.04 11.36 8.29
N ARG A 62 5.33 12.45 7.57
CA ARG A 62 6.46 12.54 6.66
C ARG A 62 7.52 13.49 7.21
N ARG A 63 8.79 13.11 7.16
CA ARG A 63 9.89 13.94 7.63
C ARG A 63 9.93 15.29 6.90
N GLY A 64 10.14 16.37 7.65
CA GLY A 64 10.24 17.72 7.10
C GLY A 64 8.92 18.33 6.62
N ARG A 65 7.77 17.71 6.89
CA ARG A 65 6.45 18.26 6.57
C ARG A 65 5.48 18.13 7.75
N SER A 66 4.60 19.11 7.90
CA SER A 66 3.49 19.07 8.84
C SER A 66 2.27 18.39 8.21
N GLY A 67 1.61 17.51 8.95
CA GLY A 67 0.40 16.82 8.52
C GLY A 67 0.60 15.32 8.32
N SER A 68 -0.50 14.67 7.93
CA SER A 68 -0.53 13.23 7.66
C SER A 68 -0.52 12.99 6.17
N PHE A 69 0.18 11.94 5.74
CA PHE A 69 0.31 11.56 4.35
C PHE A 69 -0.08 10.09 4.17
N PRO A 70 -0.55 9.68 2.97
CA PRO A 70 -0.84 8.29 2.66
C PRO A 70 0.38 7.43 2.95
N GLY A 71 0.20 6.38 3.73
CA GLY A 71 1.24 5.39 3.98
C GLY A 71 1.57 4.65 2.70
N THR A 72 2.85 4.36 2.53
CA THR A 72 3.38 3.67 1.33
C THR A 72 4.02 2.33 1.68
N GLN A 73 4.41 2.12 2.95
CA GLN A 73 4.96 0.85 3.43
C GLN A 73 4.45 0.51 4.81
N CYS A 74 4.34 -0.78 5.11
CA CYS A 74 4.16 -1.27 6.46
C CYS A 74 5.52 -1.63 7.06
N ILE A 75 5.70 -1.38 8.35
CA ILE A 75 6.86 -1.82 9.13
C ILE A 75 6.43 -2.67 10.32
N LYS A 76 7.27 -3.64 10.67
CA LYS A 76 7.26 -4.34 11.96
C LYS A 76 8.63 -4.19 12.59
N MET A 77 8.69 -3.44 13.67
CA MET A 77 9.89 -3.29 14.50
C MET A 77 9.74 -4.14 15.75
N ILE A 78 10.75 -4.96 16.03
CA ILE A 78 10.92 -5.67 17.30
C ILE A 78 12.24 -5.19 17.89
N ALA A 79 12.23 -4.72 19.13
CA ALA A 79 13.42 -4.28 19.84
C ALA A 79 13.41 -4.85 21.26
N GLU A 80 14.57 -5.31 21.73
CA GLU A 80 14.76 -5.83 23.07
C GLU A 80 16.06 -5.32 23.73
N ASP A 81 15.97 -5.08 25.03
CA ASP A 81 17.11 -4.86 25.93
C ASP A 81 17.12 -5.97 26.99
N PRO A 82 17.99 -6.99 26.83
CA PRO A 82 18.10 -8.09 27.78
C PRO A 82 18.54 -7.67 29.18
N SER A 83 19.22 -6.52 29.35
CA SER A 83 19.76 -6.09 30.64
C SER A 83 18.69 -5.68 31.64
N ILE A 84 17.55 -5.20 31.14
CA ILE A 84 16.40 -4.76 31.94
C ILE A 84 15.12 -5.54 31.61
N ASN A 85 15.24 -6.63 30.84
CA ASN A 85 14.13 -7.44 30.33
C ASN A 85 13.03 -6.58 29.67
N TYR A 86 13.44 -5.61 28.86
CA TYR A 86 12.53 -4.67 28.19
C TYR A 86 12.35 -5.06 26.72
N THR A 87 11.11 -5.12 26.26
CA THR A 87 10.80 -5.46 24.86
C THR A 87 9.76 -4.50 24.29
N VAL A 88 9.89 -4.18 23.02
CA VAL A 88 8.97 -3.32 22.28
C VAL A 88 8.71 -3.92 20.92
N VAL A 89 7.43 -4.04 20.56
CA VAL A 89 7.00 -4.35 19.21
C VAL A 89 6.11 -3.23 18.72
N VAL A 90 6.42 -2.71 17.53
CA VAL A 90 5.64 -1.69 16.85
C VAL A 90 5.34 -2.18 15.45
N ARG A 91 4.06 -2.21 15.09
CA ARG A 91 3.60 -2.30 13.71
C ARG A 91 2.97 -0.98 13.34
N ASN A 92 3.35 -0.41 12.21
CA ASN A 92 2.77 0.83 11.73
C ASN A 92 2.95 0.98 10.21
N CYS A 93 2.22 1.91 9.60
CA CYS A 93 2.59 2.41 8.28
C CYS A 93 3.62 3.54 8.38
N VAL A 94 4.39 3.71 7.32
CA VAL A 94 5.33 4.80 7.12
C VAL A 94 5.21 5.37 5.72
N VAL A 95 5.74 6.57 5.55
CA VAL A 95 5.78 7.28 4.27
C VAL A 95 7.20 7.27 3.78
N ASP A 96 7.40 6.71 2.59
CA ASP A 96 8.63 6.80 1.83
C ASP A 96 8.67 8.17 1.15
N ASP A 97 9.70 8.95 1.50
CA ASP A 97 9.85 10.32 1.05
C ASP A 97 10.77 10.47 -0.17
N GLY A 98 11.29 9.36 -0.69
CA GLY A 98 12.24 9.29 -1.79
C GLY A 98 13.68 9.65 -1.38
N GLY A 99 13.97 9.72 -0.08
CA GLY A 99 15.29 10.01 0.44
C GLY A 99 16.32 8.92 0.12
N THR A 100 17.60 9.27 0.23
CA THR A 100 18.73 8.36 -0.03
C THR A 100 19.24 7.65 1.21
N ASN A 101 18.75 7.99 2.41
CA ASN A 101 19.31 7.55 3.67
C ASN A 101 18.30 6.71 4.46
N SER A 102 18.77 5.67 5.13
CA SER A 102 17.94 4.76 5.95
C SER A 102 17.21 5.45 7.12
N GLU A 103 17.69 6.62 7.56
CA GLU A 103 17.03 7.44 8.58
C GLU A 103 15.81 8.22 8.08
N THR A 104 15.67 8.39 6.77
CA THR A 104 14.48 8.98 6.13
C THR A 104 13.57 7.88 5.59
N GLU A 105 14.14 6.70 5.31
CA GLU A 105 13.46 5.60 4.60
C GLU A 105 13.36 4.29 5.38
N ILE A 106 12.85 4.35 6.60
CA ILE A 106 12.67 3.16 7.43
C ILE A 106 11.78 2.09 6.76
N GLY A 107 10.90 2.48 5.84
CA GLY A 107 10.06 1.59 5.04
C GLY A 107 10.82 0.77 3.99
N ARG A 108 12.07 1.10 3.69
CA ARG A 108 12.94 0.37 2.75
C ARG A 108 13.98 -0.51 3.44
N GLU A 109 13.96 -0.56 4.77
CA GLU A 109 14.94 -1.26 5.58
C GLU A 109 14.37 -2.59 6.10
N SER A 110 15.07 -3.68 5.82
CA SER A 110 14.78 -4.99 6.37
C SER A 110 16.06 -5.65 6.85
N HIS A 111 16.26 -5.66 8.17
CA HIS A 111 17.50 -6.14 8.80
C HIS A 111 17.22 -6.61 10.23
N CYS A 112 17.96 -7.63 10.66
CA CYS A 112 17.97 -8.13 12.03
C CYS A 112 19.38 -8.04 12.62
N GLY A 113 19.50 -7.56 13.85
CA GLY A 113 20.76 -7.50 14.56
C GLY A 113 20.82 -6.40 15.60
N TRP A 114 22.02 -5.87 15.81
CA TRP A 114 22.24 -4.76 16.73
C TRP A 114 21.80 -3.45 16.08
N MET A 115 20.78 -2.80 16.64
CA MET A 115 20.38 -1.47 16.19
C MET A 115 21.36 -0.46 16.78
N ARG A 116 21.97 0.39 15.94
CA ARG A 116 23.10 1.23 16.35
C ARG A 116 22.73 2.12 17.53
N VAL A 117 21.55 2.75 17.50
CA VAL A 117 20.91 3.50 18.60
C VAL A 117 19.41 3.65 18.32
N LEU A 118 18.52 2.88 18.97
CA LEU A 118 17.16 3.37 19.19
C LEU A 118 17.29 4.42 20.29
N LYS A 119 17.05 5.70 19.98
CA LYS A 119 17.10 6.77 20.99
C LYS A 119 15.87 6.68 21.89
N TYR A 120 15.90 5.73 22.82
CA TYR A 120 14.98 5.67 23.94
C TYR A 120 15.82 5.54 25.20
N GLU A 121 15.87 6.62 25.97
CA GLU A 121 16.64 6.70 27.23
C GLU A 121 18.14 6.37 27.11
N GLY A 122 18.76 6.57 25.94
CA GLY A 122 20.21 6.38 25.75
C GLY A 122 20.68 4.92 25.70
N ARG A 123 19.77 3.96 25.55
CA ARG A 123 20.08 2.52 25.53
C ARG A 123 20.29 1.98 24.11
N ARG A 124 21.10 0.93 23.99
CA ARG A 124 21.27 0.18 22.73
C ARG A 124 20.41 -1.07 22.80
N MET A 125 19.47 -1.18 21.88
CA MET A 125 18.58 -2.33 21.78
C MET A 125 19.01 -3.20 20.59
N ARG A 126 18.76 -4.50 20.67
CA ARG A 126 18.89 -5.43 19.54
C ARG A 126 17.52 -5.83 19.05
N GLY A 127 17.39 -6.19 17.78
CA GLY A 127 16.10 -6.55 17.25
C GLY A 127 16.06 -6.62 15.73
N CYS A 128 14.85 -6.63 15.21
CA CYS A 128 14.58 -6.74 13.77
C CYS A 128 13.68 -5.59 13.32
N ILE A 129 13.94 -5.12 12.13
CA ILE A 129 13.00 -4.34 11.36
C ILE A 129 12.66 -5.10 10.08
N LEU A 130 11.38 -5.20 9.80
CA LEU A 130 10.83 -5.82 8.59
C LEU A 130 9.93 -4.79 7.94
N SER A 131 10.02 -4.66 6.63
CA SER A 131 9.20 -3.73 5.86
C SER A 131 8.67 -4.38 4.59
N CYS A 132 7.63 -3.77 4.02
CA CYS A 132 7.00 -4.20 2.78
C CYS A 132 6.07 -3.10 2.22
N ASP A 133 5.62 -3.25 0.98
CA ASP A 133 4.86 -2.27 0.20
C ASP A 133 3.49 -2.77 -0.27
N THR A 134 2.92 -3.79 0.36
CA THR A 134 1.59 -4.35 0.04
C THR A 134 0.65 -4.38 1.24
N ASP A 135 -0.65 -4.30 1.01
CA ASP A 135 -1.64 -4.35 2.09
C ASP A 135 -1.48 -5.56 3.00
N ALA A 136 -1.59 -5.34 4.30
CA ALA A 136 -1.63 -6.37 5.34
C ALA A 136 -0.48 -7.38 5.21
N CYS A 137 0.77 -6.93 5.08
CA CYS A 137 1.94 -7.81 4.95
C CYS A 137 2.06 -8.84 6.08
N ASN A 138 1.47 -9.99 5.81
CA ASN A 138 1.65 -11.36 6.32
C ASN A 138 0.78 -12.33 5.49
N LEU A 139 0.35 -11.93 4.27
CA LEU A 139 -0.45 -12.74 3.34
C LEU A 139 0.42 -13.08 2.13
N GLY A 140 0.53 -14.37 1.80
CA GLY A 140 1.29 -14.84 0.64
C GLY A 140 0.84 -14.19 -0.68
N ASN A 141 1.77 -14.11 -1.63
CA ASN A 141 1.64 -13.51 -2.96
C ASN A 141 0.19 -13.51 -3.48
N ARG A 142 -0.46 -12.34 -3.49
CA ARG A 142 -1.59 -12.12 -4.39
C ARG A 142 -1.01 -11.67 -5.73
N PRO A 143 -1.33 -12.34 -6.85
CA PRO A 143 -0.93 -11.85 -8.15
C PRO A 143 -1.63 -10.52 -8.42
N HIS A 144 -0.84 -9.45 -8.46
CA HIS A 144 -1.27 -8.10 -8.80
C HIS A 144 -1.49 -7.98 -10.31
N VAL A 145 -2.42 -8.75 -10.88
CA VAL A 145 -2.67 -8.74 -12.33
C VAL A 145 -4.17 -8.88 -12.59
N ALA A 146 -4.86 -7.76 -12.79
CA ALA A 146 -6.15 -7.77 -13.51
C ALA A 146 -6.60 -6.41 -14.05
N VAL A 147 -6.11 -5.28 -13.53
CA VAL A 147 -6.72 -3.97 -13.89
C VAL A 147 -6.30 -3.47 -15.27
N ILE A 148 -5.07 -3.73 -15.71
CA ILE A 148 -4.58 -3.28 -17.03
C ILE A 148 -5.12 -4.18 -18.18
N SER A 149 -5.37 -5.46 -17.90
CA SER A 149 -5.88 -6.44 -18.89
C SER A 149 -7.36 -6.20 -19.24
N THR A 150 -8.17 -5.74 -18.28
CA THR A 150 -9.60 -5.47 -18.52
C THR A 150 -9.84 -4.22 -19.35
N PHE A 151 -8.97 -3.21 -19.25
CA PHE A 151 -9.10 -1.97 -20.03
C PHE A 151 -8.85 -2.18 -21.52
N SER A 152 -7.80 -2.93 -21.89
CA SER A 152 -7.51 -3.23 -23.30
C SER A 152 -8.60 -4.10 -23.95
N ALA A 153 -9.17 -5.04 -23.19
CA ALA A 153 -10.27 -5.88 -23.65
C ALA A 153 -11.57 -5.10 -23.91
N THR A 154 -11.93 -4.16 -23.03
CA THR A 154 -13.17 -3.36 -23.19
C THR A 154 -13.09 -2.37 -24.36
N VAL A 155 -11.92 -1.77 -24.60
CA VAL A 155 -11.68 -0.93 -25.79
C VAL A 155 -11.72 -1.76 -27.08
N ALA A 156 -11.12 -2.96 -27.09
CA ALA A 156 -11.15 -3.84 -28.26
C ALA A 156 -12.59 -4.29 -28.60
N ILE A 157 -13.38 -4.67 -27.60
CA ILE A 157 -14.78 -5.11 -27.78
C ILE A 157 -15.65 -3.94 -28.29
N SER A 158 -15.50 -2.75 -27.72
CA SER A 158 -16.28 -1.58 -28.17
C SER A 158 -15.96 -1.18 -29.62
N LEU A 159 -14.70 -1.24 -30.04
CA LEU A 159 -14.30 -1.03 -31.45
C LEU A 159 -14.84 -2.10 -32.39
N LEU A 160 -14.88 -3.37 -31.96
CA LEU A 160 -15.47 -4.47 -32.74
C LEU A 160 -16.98 -4.29 -32.92
N VAL A 161 -17.71 -3.96 -31.85
CA VAL A 161 -19.15 -3.69 -31.90
C VAL A 161 -19.46 -2.50 -32.81
N ALA A 162 -18.68 -1.42 -32.74
CA ALA A 162 -18.82 -0.28 -33.63
C ALA A 162 -18.61 -0.65 -35.11
N LYS A 163 -17.62 -1.49 -35.42
CA LYS A 163 -17.40 -2.00 -36.79
C LYS A 163 -18.58 -2.83 -37.30
N VAL A 164 -19.08 -3.76 -36.50
CA VAL A 164 -20.19 -4.66 -36.89
C VAL A 164 -21.48 -3.87 -37.12
N LEU A 165 -21.81 -2.92 -36.23
CA LEU A 165 -22.97 -2.03 -36.40
C LEU A 165 -22.85 -1.16 -37.65
N CYS A 166 -21.66 -0.62 -37.94
CA CYS A 166 -21.44 0.18 -39.14
C CYS A 166 -21.69 -0.63 -40.42
N GLN A 167 -21.19 -1.88 -40.48
CA GLN A 167 -21.39 -2.76 -41.63
C GLN A 167 -22.85 -3.15 -41.85
N LEU A 168 -23.63 -3.37 -40.78
CA LEU A 168 -25.06 -3.69 -40.84
C LEU A 168 -25.93 -2.51 -41.33
N ILE A 169 -25.48 -1.27 -41.13
CA ILE A 169 -26.24 -0.06 -41.52
C ILE A 169 -25.92 0.36 -42.97
N THR A 170 -24.73 0.01 -43.49
CA THR A 170 -24.29 0.34 -44.86
C THR A 170 -24.55 -0.77 -45.89
N GLY A 171 -25.02 -1.94 -45.45
CA GLY A 171 -25.33 -3.10 -46.30
C GLY A 171 -26.79 -3.18 -46.70
#